data_AF-A0A1G3UGV6-F1
#
_entry.id   AF-A0A1G3UGV6-F1
#
_cell.length_a   1.000
_cell.length_b   1.000
_cell.length_c   1.000
_cell.angle_alpha   90.00
_cell.angle_beta   90.00
_cell.angle_gamma   90.00
#
_symmetry.space_group_name_H-M   'P 1'
#
loop_
_entity.id
_entity.type
_entity.pdbx_description
1 polymer ?
#
loop_
_entity_poly.entity_id
_entity_poly.type
_entity_poly.pdbx_seq_one_letter_code
_entity_poly.pdbx_strand_id
1 'polypeptide(L)'
;MPIQQDFLAYHKSIGEELKTSEKRVRNLIGKSHWLTDGEHKESILRKVMNDFLPEIYRVGTGFVCYPSSTNNGEKNSGQIDILITSKFNPTLYKSGELHFVTPECANAIVEVKTKLSNGESIKSVLAKLSKEVKGIRENSGDRQKCWAGLFVYNKGSIREEEVLQILQEIANNDINSIINCVSIGENMFIRFWESGHPLANLGHDPIWHSYEIKKLSHAYFISNLVAYLSTSFTQNASDAWFPIHNTKERYRMYYAKLSETEVHNFI
;
A
#
# COMPACT_ATOMS: atom_id res chain seq x y z
N MET A 1 -10.84 -27.81 25.53
CA MET A 1 -10.81 -26.36 25.82
C MET A 1 -11.59 -25.65 24.72
N PRO A 2 -12.44 -24.66 25.03
CA PRO A 2 -13.01 -23.81 24.00
C PRO A 2 -11.88 -23.10 23.26
N ILE A 3 -11.92 -23.07 21.94
CA ILE A 3 -10.97 -22.30 21.12
C ILE A 3 -11.23 -20.83 21.43
N GLN A 4 -10.30 -20.17 22.10
CA GLN A 4 -10.34 -18.73 22.30
C GLN A 4 -10.03 -18.04 20.97
N GLN A 5 -10.70 -16.92 20.69
CA GLN A 5 -10.45 -16.12 19.50
C GLN A 5 -8.98 -15.67 19.45
N ASP A 6 -8.32 -15.92 18.31
CA ASP A 6 -6.93 -15.55 18.08
C ASP A 6 -6.83 -14.69 16.81
N PHE A 7 -6.89 -13.38 16.99
CA PHE A 7 -6.73 -12.43 15.89
C PHE A 7 -5.32 -12.48 15.27
N LEU A 8 -4.30 -12.81 16.05
CA LEU A 8 -2.93 -12.88 15.56
C LEU A 8 -2.77 -14.04 14.57
N ALA A 9 -3.30 -15.21 14.90
CA ALA A 9 -3.35 -16.36 14.00
C ALA A 9 -4.22 -16.07 12.78
N TYR A 10 -5.37 -15.43 12.97
CA TYR A 10 -6.25 -15.01 11.87
C TYR A 10 -5.52 -14.11 10.85
N HIS A 11 -4.86 -13.03 11.29
CA HIS A 11 -4.13 -12.13 10.38
C HIS A 11 -2.92 -12.78 9.71
N LYS A 12 -2.20 -13.67 10.40
CA LYS A 12 -1.15 -14.49 9.77
C LYS A 12 -1.73 -15.37 8.66
N SER A 13 -2.94 -15.92 8.87
CA SER A 13 -3.60 -16.77 7.88
C SER A 13 -3.94 -16.03 6.59
N ILE A 14 -4.24 -14.72 6.64
CA ILE A 14 -4.43 -13.87 5.44
C ILE A 14 -3.15 -13.84 4.59
N GLY A 15 -2.00 -13.61 5.23
CA GLY A 15 -0.70 -13.65 4.55
C GLY A 15 -0.38 -15.03 3.97
N GLU A 16 -0.77 -16.10 4.65
CA GLU A 16 -0.60 -17.48 4.20
C GLU A 16 -1.53 -17.84 3.04
N GLU A 17 -2.74 -17.28 2.99
CA GLU A 17 -3.69 -17.43 1.88
C GLU A 17 -3.13 -16.84 0.59
N LEU A 18 -2.60 -15.60 0.65
CA LEU A 18 -1.96 -14.94 -0.49
C LEU A 18 -0.84 -15.81 -1.07
N LYS A 19 0.01 -16.36 -0.20
CA LYS A 19 1.11 -17.25 -0.59
C LYS A 19 0.64 -18.59 -1.12
N THR A 20 -0.40 -19.15 -0.53
CA THR A 20 -0.96 -20.43 -0.99
C THR A 20 -1.56 -20.28 -2.37
N SER A 21 -2.29 -19.19 -2.63
CA SER A 21 -2.84 -18.87 -3.93
C SER A 21 -1.74 -18.65 -4.99
N GLU A 22 -0.69 -17.88 -4.66
CA GLU A 22 0.51 -17.74 -5.51
C GLU A 22 1.12 -19.11 -5.86
N LYS A 23 1.33 -19.97 -4.85
CA LYS A 23 1.96 -21.29 -5.05
C LYS A 23 1.11 -22.21 -5.93
N ARG A 24 -0.22 -22.22 -5.74
CA ARG A 24 -1.14 -23.04 -6.54
C ARG A 24 -1.00 -22.72 -8.02
N VAL A 25 -1.00 -21.44 -8.38
CA VAL A 25 -0.84 -21.05 -9.79
C VAL A 25 0.56 -21.34 -10.30
N ARG A 26 1.60 -21.04 -9.54
CA ARG A 26 2.98 -21.37 -9.92
C ARG A 26 3.17 -22.87 -10.21
N ASN A 27 2.54 -23.74 -9.43
CA ASN A 27 2.58 -25.18 -9.62
C ASN A 27 1.89 -25.63 -10.92
N LEU A 28 0.92 -24.86 -11.44
CA LEU A 28 0.23 -25.15 -12.69
C LEU A 28 0.96 -24.59 -13.92
N ILE A 29 1.45 -23.35 -13.85
CA ILE A 29 2.08 -22.66 -14.99
C ILE A 29 3.57 -23.00 -15.19
N GLY A 30 4.24 -23.53 -14.15
CA GLY A 30 5.65 -23.90 -14.21
C GLY A 30 6.59 -22.71 -14.44
N LYS A 31 7.56 -22.85 -15.36
CA LYS A 31 8.52 -21.79 -15.74
C LYS A 31 8.07 -20.94 -16.93
N SER A 32 6.91 -21.23 -17.50
CA SER A 32 6.38 -20.56 -18.69
C SER A 32 5.41 -19.45 -18.27
N HIS A 33 5.50 -18.27 -18.90
CA HIS A 33 4.61 -17.10 -18.72
C HIS A 33 4.75 -16.28 -17.41
N TRP A 34 5.89 -15.60 -17.24
CA TRP A 34 6.10 -14.61 -16.17
C TRP A 34 5.11 -13.43 -16.18
N LEU A 35 4.63 -13.01 -17.36
CA LEU A 35 3.69 -11.88 -17.49
C LEU A 35 2.33 -12.21 -16.85
N THR A 36 1.82 -13.42 -17.13
CA THR A 36 0.56 -13.94 -16.58
C THR A 36 0.66 -14.20 -15.06
N ASP A 37 1.87 -14.48 -14.54
CA ASP A 37 2.11 -14.62 -13.09
C ASP A 37 1.94 -13.28 -12.34
N GLY A 38 2.34 -12.16 -12.94
CA GLY A 38 2.14 -10.82 -12.38
C GLY A 38 0.67 -10.43 -12.28
N GLU A 39 -0.03 -10.45 -13.42
CA GLU A 39 -1.47 -10.13 -13.51
C GLU A 39 -2.32 -11.03 -12.58
N HIS A 40 -1.93 -12.30 -12.43
CA HIS A 40 -2.62 -13.21 -11.55
C HIS A 40 -2.50 -12.81 -10.07
N LYS A 41 -1.31 -12.38 -9.63
CA LYS A 41 -1.07 -11.94 -8.24
C LYS A 41 -1.74 -10.62 -7.92
N GLU A 42 -1.82 -9.73 -8.90
CA GLU A 42 -2.65 -8.54 -8.83
C GLU A 42 -4.12 -8.93 -8.63
N SER A 43 -4.63 -9.88 -9.42
CA SER A 43 -6.02 -10.37 -9.27
C SER A 43 -6.28 -11.03 -7.91
N ILE A 44 -5.37 -11.87 -7.40
CA ILE A 44 -5.47 -12.43 -6.04
C ILE A 44 -5.55 -11.32 -5.00
N LEU A 45 -4.63 -10.35 -5.06
CA LEU A 45 -4.58 -9.27 -4.06
C LEU A 45 -5.83 -8.38 -4.15
N ARG A 46 -6.30 -8.07 -5.37
CA ARG A 46 -7.56 -7.35 -5.60
C ARG A 46 -8.74 -8.06 -4.97
N LYS A 47 -8.85 -9.38 -5.16
CA LYS A 47 -9.90 -10.19 -4.54
C LYS A 47 -9.83 -10.12 -3.01
N VAL A 48 -8.65 -10.38 -2.44
CA VAL A 48 -8.46 -10.36 -0.98
C VAL A 48 -8.78 -8.98 -0.41
N MET A 49 -8.35 -7.89 -1.05
CA MET A 49 -8.72 -6.53 -0.64
C MET A 49 -10.23 -6.30 -0.74
N ASN A 50 -10.87 -6.77 -1.81
CA ASN A 50 -12.31 -6.63 -1.99
C ASN A 50 -13.12 -7.35 -0.89
N ASP A 51 -12.59 -8.44 -0.33
CA ASP A 51 -13.24 -9.18 0.76
C ASP A 51 -13.16 -8.43 2.11
N PHE A 52 -12.21 -7.49 2.27
CA PHE A 52 -11.98 -6.75 3.51
C PHE A 52 -12.43 -5.29 3.49
N LEU A 53 -12.50 -4.68 2.32
CA LEU A 53 -12.86 -3.27 2.19
C LEU A 53 -14.36 -3.04 2.40
N PRO A 54 -14.76 -1.87 2.92
CA PRO A 54 -16.18 -1.52 3.00
C PRO A 54 -16.88 -1.63 1.64
N GLU A 55 -18.09 -2.18 1.63
CA GLU A 55 -18.84 -2.45 0.38
C GLU A 55 -19.14 -1.19 -0.44
N ILE A 56 -19.03 0.00 0.14
CA ILE A 56 -19.17 1.28 -0.57
C ILE A 56 -18.02 1.55 -1.56
N TYR A 57 -16.95 0.75 -1.55
CA TYR A 57 -15.85 0.86 -2.50
C TYR A 57 -15.95 -0.17 -3.63
N ARG A 58 -15.35 0.18 -4.77
CA ARG A 58 -15.09 -0.71 -5.90
C ARG A 58 -13.59 -0.92 -5.96
N VAL A 59 -13.17 -2.19 -5.98
CA VAL A 59 -11.77 -2.59 -6.21
C VAL A 59 -11.65 -3.03 -7.66
N GLY A 60 -10.66 -2.52 -8.37
CA GLY A 60 -10.42 -2.87 -9.78
C GLY A 60 -9.03 -2.47 -10.22
N THR A 61 -8.81 -2.39 -11.52
CA THR A 61 -7.61 -1.82 -12.16
C THR A 61 -8.04 -0.70 -13.10
N GLY A 62 -7.13 0.16 -13.53
CA GLY A 62 -7.39 1.07 -14.63
C GLY A 62 -6.65 2.39 -14.51
N PHE A 63 -7.32 3.48 -14.88
CA PHE A 63 -6.66 4.76 -15.13
C PHE A 63 -7.39 5.91 -14.45
N VAL A 64 -6.62 6.91 -14.01
CA VAL A 64 -7.14 8.21 -13.59
C VAL A 64 -6.94 9.20 -14.73
N CYS A 65 -8.02 9.82 -15.19
CA CYS A 65 -8.06 10.79 -16.29
C CYS A 65 -8.06 12.21 -15.73
N TYR A 66 -7.10 13.04 -16.14
CA TYR A 66 -6.94 14.42 -15.67
C TYR A 66 -7.71 15.39 -16.59
N PRO A 67 -8.79 16.05 -16.14
CA PRO A 67 -9.70 16.81 -17.00
C PRO A 67 -9.15 18.16 -17.55
N SER A 68 -7.89 18.54 -17.32
CA SER A 68 -7.24 19.69 -17.97
C SER A 68 -5.70 19.58 -17.91
N SER A 69 -4.98 20.39 -18.70
CA SER A 69 -3.51 20.38 -18.91
C SER A 69 -2.67 20.81 -17.69
N THR A 70 -3.15 20.56 -16.48
CA THR A 70 -2.53 20.93 -15.21
C THR A 70 -1.39 19.99 -14.81
N ASN A 71 -1.32 18.79 -15.41
CA ASN A 71 -0.34 17.76 -15.04
C ASN A 71 0.84 17.68 -16.02
N ASN A 72 1.54 18.80 -16.25
CA ASN A 72 2.67 18.89 -17.21
C ASN A 72 2.35 18.35 -18.63
N GLY A 73 1.08 18.37 -19.04
CA GLY A 73 0.60 17.84 -20.32
C GLY A 73 0.20 16.35 -20.33
N GLU A 74 0.42 15.60 -19.24
CA GLU A 74 -0.08 14.23 -19.11
C GLU A 74 -1.59 14.22 -18.89
N LYS A 75 -2.31 13.51 -19.76
CA LYS A 75 -3.78 13.46 -19.73
C LYS A 75 -4.33 12.38 -18.82
N ASN A 76 -3.55 11.34 -18.53
CA ASN A 76 -3.96 10.19 -17.72
C ASN A 76 -2.76 9.68 -16.89
N SER A 77 -3.06 8.97 -15.80
CA SER A 77 -2.10 8.08 -15.14
C SER A 77 -1.63 6.96 -16.07
N GLY A 78 -0.55 6.27 -15.70
CA GLY A 78 -0.33 4.90 -16.14
C GLY A 78 -1.44 3.95 -15.67
N GLN A 79 -1.41 2.69 -16.11
CA GLN A 79 -2.31 1.68 -15.55
C GLN A 79 -1.96 1.44 -14.08
N ILE A 80 -2.97 1.51 -13.23
CA ILE A 80 -2.90 1.26 -11.80
C ILE A 80 -3.37 -0.17 -11.55
N ASP A 81 -2.49 -0.99 -10.96
CA ASP A 81 -2.73 -2.42 -10.72
C ASP A 81 -3.98 -2.62 -9.83
N ILE A 82 -4.09 -1.84 -8.74
CA ILE A 82 -5.27 -1.80 -7.88
C ILE A 82 -5.73 -0.35 -7.69
N LEU A 83 -6.88 -0.04 -8.26
CA LEU A 83 -7.56 1.24 -8.14
C LEU A 83 -8.84 1.05 -7.30
N ILE A 84 -8.89 1.74 -6.17
CA ILE A 84 -10.03 1.72 -5.24
C ILE A 84 -10.79 3.03 -5.37
N THR A 85 -12.09 2.92 -5.65
CA THR A 85 -12.95 4.06 -5.94
C THR A 85 -14.26 3.97 -5.17
N SER A 86 -14.80 5.10 -4.75
CA SER A 86 -16.07 5.16 -4.05
C SER A 86 -17.26 4.95 -5.00
N LYS A 87 -18.25 4.16 -4.58
CA LYS A 87 -19.53 4.00 -5.30
C LYS A 87 -20.38 5.27 -5.30
N PHE A 88 -20.06 6.24 -4.43
CA PHE A 88 -20.74 7.54 -4.39
C PHE A 88 -20.37 8.46 -5.56
N ASN A 89 -19.25 8.21 -6.23
CA ASN A 89 -18.79 9.03 -7.34
C ASN A 89 -19.07 8.35 -8.70
N PRO A 90 -19.33 9.13 -9.77
CA PRO A 90 -19.47 8.59 -11.11
C PRO A 90 -18.15 8.00 -11.61
N THR A 91 -18.23 6.98 -12.46
CA THR A 91 -17.07 6.43 -13.18
C THR A 91 -17.21 6.84 -14.64
N LEU A 92 -16.13 7.30 -15.28
CA LEU A 92 -16.15 7.72 -16.69
C LEU A 92 -16.40 6.51 -17.60
N TYR A 93 -15.77 5.37 -17.28
CA TYR A 93 -16.00 4.09 -17.94
C TYR A 93 -15.78 2.93 -16.98
N LYS A 94 -16.65 1.91 -17.06
CA LYS A 94 -16.51 0.66 -16.32
C LYS A 94 -16.84 -0.54 -17.19
N SER A 95 -15.94 -1.51 -17.22
CA SER A 95 -16.20 -2.84 -17.78
C SER A 95 -15.50 -3.89 -16.93
N GLY A 96 -16.28 -4.75 -16.26
CA GLY A 96 -15.76 -5.68 -15.26
C GLY A 96 -14.99 -4.94 -14.16
N GLU A 97 -13.71 -5.29 -14.00
CA GLU A 97 -12.77 -4.71 -13.03
C GLU A 97 -12.01 -3.49 -13.57
N LEU A 98 -12.13 -3.18 -14.87
CA LEU A 98 -11.46 -2.04 -15.49
C LEU A 98 -12.26 -0.75 -15.28
N HIS A 99 -11.63 0.24 -14.66
CA HIS A 99 -12.22 1.53 -14.31
C HIS A 99 -11.43 2.70 -14.90
N PHE A 100 -12.14 3.67 -15.49
CA PHE A 100 -11.58 4.99 -15.81
C PHE A 100 -12.32 6.01 -14.97
N VAL A 101 -11.58 6.81 -14.21
CA VAL A 101 -12.17 7.75 -13.26
C VAL A 101 -11.46 9.10 -13.29
N THR A 102 -12.10 10.12 -12.76
CA THR A 102 -11.44 11.40 -12.45
C THR A 102 -10.68 11.32 -11.12
N PRO A 103 -9.73 12.23 -10.84
CA PRO A 103 -8.86 12.15 -9.66
C PRO A 103 -9.62 12.16 -8.33
N GLU A 104 -10.71 12.91 -8.24
CA GLU A 104 -11.57 12.97 -7.07
C GLU A 104 -12.33 11.66 -6.77
N CYS A 105 -12.31 10.70 -7.69
CA CYS A 105 -12.91 9.39 -7.49
C CYS A 105 -11.91 8.34 -6.97
N ALA A 106 -10.60 8.58 -7.10
CA ALA A 106 -9.56 7.66 -6.65
C ALA A 106 -9.35 7.80 -5.15
N ASN A 107 -9.82 6.80 -4.38
CA ASN A 107 -9.69 6.77 -2.92
C ASN A 107 -8.39 6.08 -2.47
N ALA A 108 -7.90 5.12 -3.24
CA ALA A 108 -6.58 4.54 -3.04
C ALA A 108 -6.03 3.93 -4.33
N ILE A 109 -4.71 3.90 -4.44
CA ILE A 109 -3.96 3.21 -5.48
C ILE A 109 -2.92 2.28 -4.84
N VAL A 110 -2.74 1.09 -5.43
CA VAL A 110 -1.70 0.14 -5.01
C VAL A 110 -0.95 -0.35 -6.24
N GLU A 111 0.38 -0.22 -6.20
CA GLU A 111 1.29 -0.90 -7.13
C GLU A 111 1.67 -2.25 -6.52
N VAL A 112 1.67 -3.31 -7.35
CA VAL A 112 1.90 -4.68 -6.92
C VAL A 112 3.10 -5.26 -7.66
N LYS A 113 4.05 -5.83 -6.92
CA LYS A 113 5.18 -6.56 -7.49
C LYS A 113 5.28 -7.96 -6.90
N THR A 114 5.57 -8.96 -7.72
CA THR A 114 5.94 -10.29 -7.23
C THR A 114 7.27 -10.25 -6.49
N LYS A 115 8.25 -9.69 -7.18
CA LYS A 115 9.65 -9.48 -6.82
C LYS A 115 10.14 -8.37 -7.74
N LEU A 116 11.22 -7.70 -7.39
CA LEU A 116 11.88 -6.82 -8.35
C LEU A 116 12.49 -7.65 -9.48
N SER A 117 12.20 -7.26 -10.71
CA SER A 117 12.73 -7.91 -11.92
C SER A 117 14.21 -7.60 -12.09
N ASN A 118 14.95 -8.43 -12.85
CA ASN A 118 16.34 -8.11 -13.19
C ASN A 118 16.39 -6.76 -13.94
N GLY A 119 17.05 -5.76 -13.37
CA GLY A 119 17.18 -4.41 -13.92
C GLY A 119 16.10 -3.40 -13.48
N GLU A 120 15.04 -3.83 -12.78
CA GLU A 120 14.06 -2.92 -12.16
C GLU A 120 14.51 -2.61 -10.73
N SER A 121 14.71 -1.32 -10.43
CA SER A 121 15.10 -0.89 -9.09
C SER A 121 13.86 -0.60 -8.23
N ILE A 122 13.96 -0.80 -6.91
CA ILE A 122 12.90 -0.37 -5.99
C ILE A 122 12.64 1.15 -6.11
N LYS A 123 13.70 1.92 -6.38
CA LYS A 123 13.66 3.36 -6.62
C LYS A 123 12.74 3.73 -7.78
N SER A 124 12.87 3.06 -8.93
CA SER A 124 12.01 3.33 -10.08
C SER A 124 10.54 3.01 -9.82
N VAL A 125 10.26 1.94 -9.07
CA VAL A 125 8.88 1.57 -8.70
C VAL A 125 8.25 2.60 -7.77
N LEU A 126 8.98 2.99 -6.71
CA LEU A 126 8.53 4.00 -5.76
C LEU A 126 8.39 5.38 -6.41
N ALA A 127 9.34 5.78 -7.26
CA ALA A 127 9.27 7.06 -7.98
C ALA A 127 8.05 7.12 -8.92
N LYS A 128 7.75 6.03 -9.65
CA LYS A 128 6.54 5.93 -10.47
C LYS A 128 5.29 6.10 -9.60
N LEU A 129 5.14 5.30 -8.55
CA LEU A 129 3.97 5.35 -7.66
C LEU A 129 3.81 6.73 -7.00
N SER A 130 4.91 7.35 -6.57
CA SER A 130 4.96 8.68 -5.98
C SER A 130 4.50 9.76 -6.96
N LYS A 131 4.94 9.68 -8.22
CA LYS A 131 4.47 10.56 -9.30
C LYS A 131 2.97 10.40 -9.55
N GLU A 132 2.47 9.16 -9.60
CA GLU A 132 1.05 8.89 -9.85
C GLU A 132 0.17 9.45 -8.73
N VAL A 133 0.49 9.15 -7.47
CA VAL A 133 -0.32 9.65 -6.34
C VAL A 133 -0.26 11.18 -6.23
N LYS A 134 0.91 11.78 -6.53
CA LYS A 134 1.04 13.24 -6.61
C LYS A 134 0.11 13.83 -7.67
N GLY A 135 0.14 13.29 -8.89
CA GLY A 135 -0.73 13.72 -9.97
C GLY A 135 -2.21 13.61 -9.60
N ILE A 136 -2.62 12.52 -8.94
CA ILE A 136 -4.00 12.36 -8.46
C ILE A 136 -4.35 13.42 -7.42
N ARG A 137 -3.53 13.59 -6.38
CA ARG A 137 -3.77 14.55 -5.29
C ARG A 137 -3.87 15.98 -5.79
N GLU A 138 -2.92 16.41 -6.63
CA GLU A 138 -2.88 17.76 -7.20
C GLU A 138 -4.11 18.07 -8.06
N ASN A 139 -4.66 17.07 -8.77
CA ASN A 139 -5.81 17.24 -9.65
C ASN A 139 -7.15 16.89 -9.01
N SER A 140 -7.18 16.39 -7.77
CA SER A 140 -8.42 16.00 -7.08
C SER A 140 -9.10 17.13 -6.31
N GLY A 141 -8.41 18.26 -6.14
CA GLY A 141 -8.85 19.38 -5.28
C GLY A 141 -8.65 19.13 -3.79
N ASP A 142 -8.16 17.96 -3.37
CA ASP A 142 -7.89 17.59 -1.98
C ASP A 142 -6.55 16.85 -1.88
N ARG A 143 -5.56 17.51 -1.26
CA ARG A 143 -4.17 17.03 -1.19
C ARG A 143 -3.98 15.80 -0.30
N GLN A 144 -4.96 15.48 0.55
CA GLN A 144 -4.94 14.28 1.40
C GLN A 144 -5.76 13.12 0.80
N LYS A 145 -6.39 13.37 -0.34
CA LYS A 145 -7.20 12.39 -1.05
C LYS A 145 -6.30 11.37 -1.76
N CYS A 146 -6.76 10.14 -1.86
CA CYS A 146 -6.01 9.01 -2.41
C CYS A 146 -4.86 8.52 -1.52
N TRP A 147 -5.04 7.35 -0.91
CA TRP A 147 -3.99 6.61 -0.23
C TRP A 147 -3.14 5.83 -1.25
N ALA A 148 -1.82 5.86 -1.11
CA ALA A 148 -0.92 5.09 -1.97
C ALA A 148 -0.16 4.03 -1.19
N GLY A 149 -0.03 2.84 -1.79
CA GLY A 149 0.81 1.80 -1.21
C GLY A 149 1.54 0.95 -2.25
N LEU A 150 2.70 0.44 -1.84
CA LEU A 150 3.45 -0.55 -2.60
C LEU A 150 3.36 -1.91 -1.91
N PHE A 151 2.95 -2.93 -2.65
CA PHE A 151 2.88 -4.31 -2.17
C PHE A 151 3.84 -5.21 -2.96
N VAL A 152 4.86 -5.74 -2.30
CA VAL A 152 5.83 -6.66 -2.89
C VAL A 152 5.73 -8.02 -2.22
N TYR A 153 5.34 -9.08 -2.94
CA TYR A 153 5.13 -10.42 -2.37
C TYR A 153 6.41 -11.04 -1.78
N ASN A 154 7.58 -10.77 -2.37
CA ASN A 154 8.85 -11.39 -2.00
C ASN A 154 9.94 -10.33 -1.76
N LYS A 155 10.56 -10.38 -0.56
CA LYS A 155 11.57 -9.39 -0.10
C LYS A 155 12.81 -9.31 -1.00
N GLY A 156 13.29 -10.44 -1.52
CA GLY A 156 14.59 -10.46 -2.22
C GLY A 156 15.70 -9.95 -1.29
N SER A 157 16.53 -9.03 -1.79
CA SER A 157 17.65 -8.40 -1.05
C SER A 157 17.35 -6.99 -0.54
N ILE A 158 16.08 -6.53 -0.61
CA ILE A 158 15.70 -5.15 -0.27
C ILE A 158 15.85 -4.93 1.24
N ARG A 159 16.43 -3.80 1.63
CA ARG A 159 16.62 -3.39 3.03
C ARG A 159 15.68 -2.24 3.42
N GLU A 160 15.25 -2.23 4.67
CA GLU A 160 14.35 -1.25 5.27
C GLU A 160 14.87 0.19 5.12
N GLU A 161 16.14 0.39 5.48
CA GLU A 161 16.83 1.69 5.43
C GLU A 161 16.90 2.24 4.00
N GLU A 162 17.22 1.40 3.03
CA GLU A 162 17.28 1.77 1.61
C GLU A 162 15.93 2.27 1.10
N VAL A 163 14.84 1.58 1.47
CA VAL A 163 13.48 1.99 1.08
C VAL A 163 13.12 3.34 1.70
N LEU A 164 13.46 3.56 2.97
CA LEU A 164 13.20 4.83 3.65
C LEU A 164 14.00 5.99 3.04
N GLN A 165 15.27 5.79 2.73
CA GLN A 165 16.12 6.79 2.04
C GLN A 165 15.50 7.20 0.71
N ILE A 166 15.05 6.21 -0.08
CA ILE A 166 14.39 6.45 -1.36
C ILE A 166 13.07 7.20 -1.17
N LEU A 167 12.25 6.82 -0.17
CA LEU A 167 10.99 7.50 0.12
C LEU A 167 11.20 8.98 0.46
N GLN A 168 12.20 9.32 1.28
CA GLN A 168 12.58 10.71 1.55
C GLN A 168 13.03 11.44 0.28
N GLU A 169 13.92 10.83 -0.51
CA GLU A 169 14.48 11.42 -1.72
C GLU A 169 13.37 11.75 -2.74
N ILE A 170 12.47 10.80 -3.03
CA ILE A 170 11.40 11.01 -4.02
C ILE A 170 10.31 11.95 -3.51
N ALA A 171 10.01 11.92 -2.21
CA ALA A 171 9.01 12.80 -1.64
C ALA A 171 9.52 14.25 -1.61
N ASN A 172 10.80 14.46 -1.32
CA ASN A 172 11.46 15.77 -1.30
C ASN A 172 10.63 16.82 -0.53
N ASN A 173 10.19 16.46 0.68
CA ASN A 173 9.34 17.26 1.56
C ASN A 173 7.96 17.65 0.97
N ASP A 174 7.50 17.00 -0.10
CA ASP A 174 6.18 17.20 -0.71
C ASP A 174 5.18 16.14 -0.21
N ILE A 175 4.18 16.58 0.55
CA ILE A 175 3.13 15.72 1.10
C ILE A 175 2.28 15.04 0.00
N ASN A 176 2.20 15.61 -1.21
CA ASN A 176 1.44 15.00 -2.29
C ASN A 176 2.13 13.76 -2.86
N SER A 177 3.46 13.67 -2.73
CA SER A 177 4.29 12.57 -3.23
C SER A 177 4.32 11.34 -2.32
N ILE A 178 3.64 11.39 -1.17
CA ILE A 178 3.79 10.41 -0.10
C ILE A 178 3.17 9.06 -0.46
N ILE A 179 3.96 8.02 -0.28
CA ILE A 179 3.47 6.63 -0.23
C ILE A 179 3.18 6.29 1.23
N ASN A 180 1.92 5.97 1.52
CA ASN A 180 1.40 5.81 2.87
C ASN A 180 1.88 4.52 3.53
N CYS A 181 1.93 3.41 2.77
CA CYS A 181 2.43 2.14 3.27
C CYS A 181 3.25 1.39 2.22
N VAL A 182 4.27 0.67 2.68
CA VAL A 182 5.04 -0.26 1.85
C VAL A 182 5.10 -1.60 2.58
N SER A 183 4.75 -2.67 1.88
CA SER A 183 4.85 -4.04 2.38
C SER A 183 5.79 -4.83 1.47
N ILE A 184 6.88 -5.37 2.04
CA ILE A 184 7.85 -6.14 1.27
C ILE A 184 8.09 -7.51 1.91
N GLY A 185 7.60 -8.55 1.23
CA GLY A 185 7.57 -9.89 1.79
C GLY A 185 6.71 -9.99 3.05
N GLU A 186 6.90 -11.09 3.77
CA GLU A 186 6.07 -11.40 4.95
C GLU A 186 6.34 -10.50 6.16
N ASN A 187 7.49 -9.82 6.21
CA ASN A 187 8.01 -9.26 7.46
C ASN A 187 8.25 -7.76 7.43
N MET A 188 8.65 -7.19 6.29
CA MET A 188 9.02 -5.78 6.22
C MET A 188 7.79 -4.92 5.96
N PHE A 189 7.42 -4.08 6.92
CA PHE A 189 6.31 -3.13 6.77
C PHE A 189 6.78 -1.71 7.06
N ILE A 190 6.38 -0.75 6.23
CA ILE A 190 6.66 0.67 6.41
C ILE A 190 5.34 1.43 6.39
N ARG A 191 5.19 2.39 7.30
CA ARG A 191 4.02 3.25 7.39
C ARG A 191 4.42 4.70 7.57
N PHE A 192 3.74 5.58 6.84
CA PHE A 192 3.77 7.01 7.04
C PHE A 192 2.77 7.45 8.12
N TRP A 193 3.19 8.43 8.91
CA TRP A 193 2.42 9.08 9.96
C TRP A 193 2.43 10.58 9.70
N GLU A 194 1.30 11.11 9.23
CA GLU A 194 1.20 12.49 8.75
C GLU A 194 1.41 13.53 9.86
N SER A 195 0.98 13.25 11.09
CA SER A 195 1.10 14.16 12.23
C SER A 195 2.15 13.69 13.25
N GLY A 196 3.17 12.98 12.77
CA GLY A 196 4.14 12.30 13.60
C GLY A 196 3.56 11.06 14.31
N HIS A 197 4.41 10.41 15.09
CA HIS A 197 4.02 9.21 15.84
C HIS A 197 3.93 9.50 17.35
N PRO A 198 2.76 9.34 17.97
CA PRO A 198 2.52 9.80 19.34
C PRO A 198 3.39 9.11 20.39
N LEU A 199 3.75 7.84 20.18
CA LEU A 199 4.57 7.07 21.12
C LEU A 199 6.07 7.07 20.80
N ALA A 200 6.50 7.85 19.80
CA ALA A 200 7.90 7.86 19.39
C ALA A 200 8.75 8.91 20.10
N ASN A 201 8.13 9.91 20.74
CA ASN A 201 8.83 11.08 21.28
C ASN A 201 9.71 11.81 20.25
N LEU A 202 9.34 11.76 18.96
CA LEU A 202 10.06 12.38 17.84
C LEU A 202 9.41 13.69 17.35
N GLY A 203 8.45 14.21 18.11
CA GLY A 203 7.64 15.38 17.74
C GLY A 203 6.42 15.02 16.88
N HIS A 204 5.84 16.04 16.25
CA HIS A 204 4.64 15.95 15.42
C HIS A 204 4.95 16.06 13.91
N ASP A 205 6.23 15.97 13.55
CA ASP A 205 6.67 16.05 12.16
C ASP A 205 6.21 14.81 11.39
N PRO A 206 5.76 14.96 10.13
CA PRO A 206 5.42 13.82 9.28
C PRO A 206 6.60 12.86 9.13
N ILE A 207 6.37 11.56 9.32
CA ILE A 207 7.44 10.59 9.50
C ILE A 207 7.06 9.20 8.97
N TRP A 208 8.00 8.50 8.34
CA TRP A 208 7.89 7.07 8.08
C TRP A 208 8.56 6.26 9.17
N HIS A 209 7.93 5.17 9.58
CA HIS A 209 8.52 4.14 10.42
C HIS A 209 8.58 2.82 9.66
N SER A 210 9.70 2.10 9.76
CA SER A 210 9.82 0.70 9.33
C SER A 210 9.68 -0.25 10.51
N TYR A 211 9.14 -1.43 10.22
CA TYR A 211 8.81 -2.47 11.17
C TYR A 211 9.22 -3.84 10.61
N GLU A 212 9.84 -4.68 11.44
CA GLU A 212 10.04 -6.10 11.15
C GLU A 212 8.99 -6.96 11.89
N ILE A 213 7.82 -7.11 11.28
CA ILE A 213 6.67 -7.81 11.86
C ILE A 213 6.48 -9.19 11.23
N LYS A 214 7.00 -10.21 11.91
CA LYS A 214 7.05 -11.60 11.43
C LYS A 214 5.68 -12.12 10.94
N LYS A 215 5.59 -12.45 9.65
CA LYS A 215 4.40 -12.99 8.97
C LYS A 215 3.19 -12.06 8.91
N LEU A 216 3.36 -10.78 9.19
CA LEU A 216 2.24 -9.84 9.35
C LEU A 216 2.30 -8.64 8.42
N SER A 217 3.37 -8.45 7.65
CA SER A 217 3.50 -7.25 6.81
C SER A 217 2.34 -7.10 5.81
N HIS A 218 2.01 -8.16 5.07
CA HIS A 218 0.89 -8.15 4.13
C HIS A 218 -0.46 -7.85 4.81
N ALA A 219 -0.71 -8.44 5.98
CA ALA A 219 -1.96 -8.24 6.73
C ALA A 219 -2.04 -6.81 7.29
N TYR A 220 -0.93 -6.27 7.80
CA TYR A 220 -0.85 -4.88 8.26
C TYR A 220 -1.06 -3.89 7.11
N PHE A 221 -0.55 -4.19 5.90
CA PHE A 221 -0.83 -3.37 4.72
C PHE A 221 -2.33 -3.24 4.45
N ILE A 222 -3.02 -4.39 4.36
CA ILE A 222 -4.48 -4.44 4.15
C ILE A 222 -5.21 -3.74 5.29
N SER A 223 -4.82 -4.00 6.54
CA SER A 223 -5.46 -3.41 7.73
C SER A 223 -5.32 -1.89 7.78
N ASN A 224 -4.19 -1.34 7.35
CA ASN A 224 -4.00 0.13 7.26
C ASN A 224 -4.84 0.75 6.15
N LEU A 225 -4.99 0.06 5.01
CA LEU A 225 -5.86 0.49 3.93
C LEU A 225 -7.33 0.46 4.35
N VAL A 226 -7.77 -0.62 5.02
CA VAL A 226 -9.13 -0.73 5.60
C VAL A 226 -9.38 0.39 6.60
N ALA A 227 -8.43 0.63 7.52
CA ALA A 227 -8.54 1.69 8.51
C ALA A 227 -8.65 3.08 7.86
N TYR A 228 -7.88 3.35 6.81
CA TYR A 228 -7.95 4.61 6.05
C TYR A 228 -9.30 4.79 5.35
N LEU A 229 -9.84 3.73 4.74
CA LEU A 229 -11.10 3.79 3.99
C LEU A 229 -12.36 3.68 4.86
N SER A 230 -12.21 3.38 6.15
CA SER A 230 -13.34 3.25 7.08
C SER A 230 -13.59 4.57 7.79
N THR A 231 -14.77 5.17 7.57
CA THR A 231 -15.18 6.42 8.22
C THR A 231 -15.37 6.30 9.74
N SER A 232 -15.51 5.09 10.26
CA SER A 232 -15.73 4.80 11.69
C SER A 232 -14.85 3.63 12.16
N PHE A 233 -13.54 3.87 12.26
CA PHE A 233 -12.61 2.86 12.76
C PHE A 233 -12.45 2.97 14.30
N THR A 234 -13.22 2.18 15.03
CA THR A 234 -13.26 2.21 16.51
C THR A 234 -12.04 1.54 17.15
N GLN A 235 -11.84 1.74 18.46
CA GLN A 235 -10.78 1.03 19.19
C GLN A 235 -10.96 -0.50 19.14
N ASN A 236 -12.19 -1.01 19.27
CA ASN A 236 -12.47 -2.44 19.15
C ASN A 236 -12.09 -2.98 17.76
N ALA A 237 -12.35 -2.21 16.70
CA ALA A 237 -11.89 -2.56 15.37
C ALA A 237 -10.35 -2.55 15.32
N SER A 238 -9.72 -1.50 15.85
CA SER A 238 -8.25 -1.41 15.92
C SER A 238 -7.61 -2.63 16.58
N ASP A 239 -8.14 -3.08 17.72
CA ASP A 239 -7.63 -4.24 18.44
C ASP A 239 -7.78 -5.55 17.64
N ALA A 240 -8.86 -5.67 16.86
CA ALA A 240 -9.10 -6.82 15.97
C ALA A 240 -8.23 -6.80 14.71
N TRP A 241 -7.95 -5.61 14.15
CA TRP A 241 -7.21 -5.43 12.89
C TRP A 241 -5.69 -5.29 13.08
N PHE A 242 -5.22 -4.93 14.28
CA PHE A 242 -3.80 -4.78 14.60
C PHE A 242 -3.41 -5.69 15.79
N PRO A 243 -3.30 -7.01 15.57
CA PRO A 243 -3.40 -8.03 16.63
C PRO A 243 -2.12 -8.25 17.44
N ILE A 244 -1.06 -7.47 17.22
CA ILE A 244 0.17 -7.60 18.00
C ILE A 244 -0.09 -7.10 19.43
N HIS A 245 -0.08 -8.03 20.39
CA HIS A 245 -0.19 -7.72 21.81
C HIS A 245 0.83 -6.67 22.23
N ASN A 246 0.43 -5.70 23.06
CA ASN A 246 1.28 -4.58 23.49
C ASN A 246 1.93 -3.78 22.34
N THR A 247 1.23 -3.65 21.21
CA THR A 247 1.60 -2.89 20.00
C THR A 247 2.77 -3.43 19.16
N LYS A 248 2.74 -3.08 17.86
CA LYS A 248 3.81 -3.32 16.89
C LYS A 248 5.06 -2.47 17.15
N GLU A 249 4.96 -1.42 17.97
CA GLU A 249 6.05 -0.44 18.14
C GLU A 249 7.36 -1.02 18.70
N ARG A 250 7.31 -2.21 19.33
CA ARG A 250 8.49 -3.00 19.74
C ARG A 250 9.28 -3.63 18.59
N TYR A 251 8.72 -3.61 17.38
CA TYR A 251 9.33 -4.15 16.16
C TYR A 251 9.83 -3.04 15.22
N ARG A 252 9.89 -1.78 15.71
CA ARG A 252 10.43 -0.66 14.95
C ARG A 252 11.92 -0.85 14.69
N MET A 253 12.33 -0.58 13.46
CA MET A 253 13.73 -0.70 13.05
C MET A 253 14.34 0.66 12.73
N TYR A 254 13.71 1.41 11.82
CA TYR A 254 14.21 2.71 11.37
C TYR A 254 13.07 3.72 11.21
N TYR A 255 13.42 5.01 11.22
CA TYR A 255 12.52 6.09 10.84
C TYR A 255 13.17 7.09 9.90
N ALA A 256 12.31 7.82 9.19
CA ALA A 256 12.71 8.83 8.23
C ALA A 256 11.69 9.98 8.30
N LYS A 257 12.12 11.17 8.72
CA LYS A 257 11.26 12.36 8.74
C LYS A 257 11.13 12.94 7.34
N LEU A 258 9.94 13.41 6.98
CA LEU A 258 9.69 14.00 5.65
C LEU A 258 10.55 15.23 5.38
N SER A 259 10.84 16.01 6.40
CA SER A 259 11.62 17.25 6.35
C SER A 259 13.13 17.03 6.36
N GLU A 260 13.60 15.79 6.51
CA GLU A 260 15.01 15.44 6.65
C GLU A 260 15.48 14.56 5.48
N THR A 261 16.80 14.42 5.34
CA THR A 261 17.45 13.59 4.33
C THR A 261 18.19 12.39 4.92
N GLU A 262 18.06 12.17 6.23
CA GLU A 262 18.71 11.09 6.96
C GLU A 262 17.68 10.08 7.48
N VAL A 263 18.08 8.81 7.45
CA VAL A 263 17.35 7.70 8.05
C VAL A 263 18.02 7.33 9.36
N HIS A 264 17.22 7.19 10.40
CA HIS A 264 17.68 6.97 11.76
C HIS A 264 17.25 5.58 12.24
N ASN A 265 18.04 4.97 13.12
CA ASN A 265 17.67 3.73 13.80
C ASN A 265 16.89 4.05 15.09
N PHE A 266 15.98 3.18 15.51
CA PHE A 266 15.31 3.29 16.81
C PHE A 266 16.12 2.70 17.98
N ILE A 267 17.18 1.94 17.69
CA ILE A 267 18.10 1.31 18.66
C ILE A 267 19.25 2.27 18.97
#